data_AF-T1KV72-F1
#
_entry.id   AF-T1KV72-F1
#
_cell.length_a   1.000
_cell.length_b   1.000
_cell.length_c   1.000
_cell.angle_alpha   90.00
_cell.angle_beta   90.00
_cell.angle_gamma   90.00
#
_symmetry.space_group_name_H-M   'P 1'
#
loop_
_entity.id
_entity.type
_entity.pdbx_description
1 polymer ?
#
loop_
_entity_poly.entity_id
_entity_poly.type
_entity_poly.pdbx_seq_one_letter_code
_entity_poly.pdbx_strand_id
1 'polypeptide(L)'
;MTPVDSYGNTNCKNCVNCTDCADCQDCENCANCTGSKNCTNCVNCSNCDDCANCSGSKNCSHCDNCTRCNDCEKCNTRKDCAHRTSLTDCQC
;
A
#
# COMPACT_ATOMS: atom_id res chain seq x y z
N MET A 1 -19.02 14.03 -7.71
CA MET A 1 -17.64 14.48 -8.01
C MET A 1 -16.73 13.40 -7.42
N THR A 2 -16.01 12.58 -8.17
CA THR A 2 -15.70 12.55 -9.62
C THR A 2 -15.42 11.09 -10.04
N PRO A 3 -15.74 10.69 -11.29
CA PRO A 3 -15.01 9.62 -11.96
C PRO A 3 -13.58 10.13 -12.15
N VAL A 4 -12.55 9.30 -12.00
CA VAL A 4 -11.22 9.78 -12.36
C VAL A 4 -10.45 8.70 -13.09
N ASP A 5 -10.19 9.03 -14.34
CA ASP A 5 -8.95 9.03 -15.09
C ASP A 5 -8.64 10.54 -15.34
N SER A 6 -7.49 11.04 -15.76
CA SER A 6 -6.24 10.48 -16.29
C SER A 6 -5.14 10.65 -15.23
N TYR A 7 -4.98 9.67 -14.33
CA TYR A 7 -4.03 9.65 -13.18
C TYR A 7 -4.54 10.25 -11.85
N GLY A 8 -5.80 10.04 -11.48
CA GLY A 8 -6.36 10.50 -10.19
C GLY A 8 -7.40 9.53 -9.59
N ASN A 9 -7.25 8.25 -9.93
CA ASN A 9 -8.32 7.26 -9.98
C ASN A 9 -9.01 6.98 -8.64
N THR A 10 -10.24 7.46 -8.45
CA THR A 10 -11.02 7.23 -7.21
C THR A 10 -12.01 6.05 -7.37
N ASN A 11 -12.19 5.21 -6.34
CA ASN A 11 -13.14 4.08 -6.32
C ASN A 11 -12.90 3.01 -7.41
N CYS A 12 -11.66 2.80 -7.80
CA CYS A 12 -11.33 1.82 -8.84
C CYS A 12 -11.38 0.38 -8.32
N LYS A 13 -11.80 -0.55 -9.17
CA LYS A 13 -11.79 -1.99 -8.88
C LYS A 13 -11.04 -2.72 -9.98
N ASN A 14 -10.27 -3.76 -9.61
CA ASN A 14 -9.54 -4.60 -10.58
C ASN A 14 -8.63 -3.77 -11.50
N CYS A 15 -8.00 -2.73 -10.96
CA CYS A 15 -7.18 -1.81 -11.72
C CYS A 15 -5.72 -2.28 -11.76
N VAL A 16 -5.07 -2.14 -12.91
CA VAL A 16 -3.69 -2.57 -13.12
C VAL A 16 -2.86 -1.38 -13.58
N ASN A 17 -1.65 -1.24 -13.05
CA ASN A 17 -0.70 -0.16 -13.42
C ASN A 17 -1.27 1.25 -13.22
N CYS A 18 -2.07 1.46 -12.16
CA CYS A 18 -2.67 2.76 -11.90
C CYS A 18 -1.80 3.60 -10.95
N THR A 19 -1.79 4.91 -11.16
CA THR A 19 -1.06 5.85 -10.30
C THR A 19 -2.02 6.86 -9.68
N ASP A 20 -1.67 7.34 -8.49
CA ASP A 20 -2.38 8.40 -7.77
C ASP A 20 -3.87 8.07 -7.56
N CYS A 21 -4.13 6.82 -7.19
CA CYS A 21 -5.50 6.32 -7.01
C CYS A 21 -5.97 6.49 -5.56
N ALA A 22 -7.27 6.64 -5.36
CA ALA A 22 -7.87 6.74 -4.04
C ALA A 22 -9.01 5.73 -3.87
N ASP A 23 -9.12 5.14 -2.68
CA ASP A 23 -10.21 4.23 -2.29
C ASP A 23 -10.42 3.06 -3.27
N CYS A 24 -9.34 2.48 -3.77
CA CYS A 24 -9.41 1.41 -4.77
C CYS A 24 -9.47 0.02 -4.12
N GLN A 25 -9.99 -0.97 -4.85
CA GLN A 25 -10.07 -2.36 -4.42
C GLN A 25 -9.44 -3.29 -5.45
N ASP A 26 -8.76 -4.33 -4.98
CA ASP A 26 -8.27 -5.45 -5.79
C ASP A 26 -7.37 -4.96 -6.95
N CYS A 27 -6.48 -4.01 -6.68
CA CYS A 27 -5.62 -3.40 -7.70
C CYS A 27 -4.22 -4.02 -7.71
N GLU A 28 -3.55 -3.99 -8.86
CA GLU A 28 -2.23 -4.58 -9.06
C GLU A 28 -1.25 -3.59 -9.67
N ASN A 29 -0.01 -3.60 -9.18
CA ASN A 29 1.10 -2.79 -9.71
C ASN A 29 0.80 -1.28 -9.67
N CYS A 30 0.12 -0.82 -8.62
CA CYS A 30 -0.27 0.58 -8.49
C CYS A 30 0.74 1.42 -7.69
N ALA A 31 0.83 2.72 -7.98
CA ALA A 31 1.69 3.64 -7.25
C ALA A 31 0.90 4.80 -6.64
N ASN A 32 1.41 5.36 -5.54
CA ASN A 32 0.86 6.55 -4.86
C ASN A 32 -0.63 6.43 -4.51
N CYS A 33 -1.11 5.22 -4.21
CA CYS A 33 -2.51 5.04 -3.87
C CYS A 33 -2.82 5.43 -2.42
N THR A 34 -4.03 5.91 -2.16
CA THR A 34 -4.48 6.29 -0.81
C THR A 34 -5.79 5.59 -0.47
N GLY A 35 -5.92 4.98 0.70
CA GLY A 35 -7.20 4.37 1.11
C GLY A 35 -7.56 3.07 0.37
N SER A 36 -6.62 2.49 -0.38
CA SER A 36 -6.90 1.29 -1.19
C SER A 36 -6.83 0.00 -0.37
N LYS A 37 -7.63 -1.00 -0.76
CA LYS A 37 -7.76 -2.29 -0.09
C LYS A 37 -7.42 -3.45 -1.04
N ASN A 38 -6.90 -4.56 -0.50
CA ASN A 38 -6.59 -5.77 -1.27
C ASN A 38 -5.67 -5.52 -2.48
N CYS A 39 -4.72 -4.59 -2.37
CA CYS A 39 -3.86 -4.25 -3.50
C CYS A 39 -2.56 -5.04 -3.48
N THR A 40 -2.02 -5.34 -4.65
CA THR A 40 -0.83 -6.18 -4.84
C THR A 40 0.27 -5.42 -5.57
N ASN A 41 1.53 -5.62 -5.16
CA ASN A 41 2.71 -4.99 -5.78
C ASN A 41 2.64 -3.46 -5.83
N CYS A 42 2.12 -2.84 -4.77
CA CYS A 42 1.94 -1.39 -4.73
C CYS A 42 3.17 -0.63 -4.22
N VAL A 43 3.35 0.61 -4.68
CA VAL A 43 4.51 1.44 -4.34
C VAL A 43 4.06 2.79 -3.79
N ASN A 44 4.68 3.25 -2.70
CA ASN A 44 4.44 4.56 -2.08
C ASN A 44 2.97 4.84 -1.75
N CYS A 45 2.22 3.82 -1.33
CA CYS A 45 0.80 3.96 -1.00
C CYS A 45 0.59 4.35 0.46
N SER A 46 -0.58 4.88 0.81
CA SER A 46 -0.88 5.33 2.16
C SER A 46 -2.27 4.94 2.62
N ASN A 47 -2.45 4.66 3.92
CA ASN A 47 -3.74 4.27 4.49
C ASN A 47 -4.37 3.06 3.77
N CYS A 48 -3.54 2.06 3.44
CA CYS A 48 -3.98 0.88 2.70
C CYS A 48 -4.22 -0.32 3.63
N ASP A 49 -5.21 -1.16 3.30
CA ASP A 49 -5.55 -2.35 4.08
C ASP A 49 -5.44 -3.63 3.25
N ASP A 50 -5.01 -4.73 3.89
CA ASP A 50 -4.97 -6.07 3.29
C ASP A 50 -4.15 -6.14 1.99
N CYS A 51 -3.09 -5.34 1.88
CA CYS A 51 -2.24 -5.29 0.68
C CYS A 51 -1.05 -6.26 0.75
N ALA A 52 -0.55 -6.69 -0.40
CA ALA A 52 0.60 -7.60 -0.49
C ALA A 52 1.71 -7.08 -1.38
N ASN A 53 2.95 -7.43 -1.03
CA ASN A 53 4.18 -7.07 -1.76
C ASN A 53 4.33 -5.55 -1.98
N CYS A 54 3.92 -4.74 -0.99
CA CYS A 54 4.02 -3.29 -1.12
C CYS A 54 5.42 -2.78 -0.76
N SER A 55 5.80 -1.64 -1.33
CA SER A 55 7.07 -0.97 -1.00
C SER A 55 6.87 0.52 -0.72
N GLY A 56 7.61 1.07 0.25
CA GLY A 56 7.60 2.52 0.52
C GLY A 56 6.27 3.07 1.04
N SER A 57 5.37 2.21 1.51
CA SER A 57 4.00 2.59 1.89
C SER A 57 3.91 3.07 3.34
N LYS A 58 2.84 3.77 3.72
CA LYS A 58 2.67 4.38 5.05
C LYS A 58 1.28 4.09 5.64
N ASN A 59 1.17 4.02 6.97
CA ASN A 59 -0.11 3.82 7.67
C ASN A 59 -0.90 2.64 7.11
N CYS A 60 -0.25 1.50 6.88
CA CYS A 60 -0.91 0.34 6.26
C CYS A 60 -1.35 -0.67 7.32
N SER A 61 -2.45 -1.35 7.11
CA SER A 61 -2.94 -2.39 8.03
C SER A 61 -3.04 -3.75 7.34
N HIS A 62 -2.75 -4.82 8.09
CA HIS A 62 -2.91 -6.21 7.65
C HIS A 62 -2.21 -6.57 6.33
N CYS A 63 -0.99 -6.06 6.12
CA CYS A 63 -0.28 -6.24 4.87
C CYS A 63 0.74 -7.41 4.90
N ASP A 64 0.96 -8.04 3.75
CA ASP A 64 1.83 -9.21 3.58
C ASP A 64 3.07 -8.88 2.75
N ASN A 65 4.26 -9.40 3.11
CA ASN A 65 5.50 -9.28 2.33
C ASN A 65 5.87 -7.84 1.93
N CYS A 66 5.63 -6.88 2.83
CA CYS A 66 5.89 -5.47 2.56
C CYS A 66 7.31 -5.06 2.94
N THR A 67 7.88 -4.13 2.18
CA THR A 67 9.24 -3.61 2.38
C THR A 67 9.24 -2.10 2.54
N ARG A 68 10.13 -1.56 3.38
CA ARG A 68 10.30 -0.10 3.57
C ARG A 68 8.97 0.60 3.92
N CYS A 69 8.10 -0.06 4.68
CA CYS A 69 6.80 0.48 5.04
C CYS A 69 6.89 1.19 6.39
N ASN A 70 6.21 2.32 6.55
CA ASN A 70 6.18 3.08 7.79
C ASN A 70 4.80 2.89 8.45
N ASP A 71 4.77 2.82 9.78
CA ASP A 71 3.52 2.78 10.54
C ASP A 71 2.58 1.64 10.11
N CYS A 72 3.13 0.46 9.82
CA CYS A 72 2.33 -0.72 9.50
C CYS A 72 1.89 -1.44 10.77
N GLU A 73 0.58 -1.52 11.01
CA GLU A 73 0.06 -2.18 12.22
C GLU A 73 0.33 -3.68 12.24
N LYS A 74 0.39 -4.33 11.06
CA LYS A 74 0.55 -5.77 10.91
C LYS A 74 1.26 -6.11 9.59
N CYS A 75 2.55 -6.51 9.67
CA CYS A 75 3.29 -7.18 8.59
C CYS A 75 3.34 -8.69 8.92
N ASN A 76 2.68 -9.58 8.15
CA ASN A 76 2.64 -11.02 8.50
C ASN A 76 3.94 -11.80 8.17
N THR A 77 4.88 -11.21 7.43
CA THR A 77 6.14 -11.86 7.07
C THR A 77 7.36 -11.01 7.46
N ARG A 78 8.28 -11.60 8.23
CA ARG A 78 9.43 -10.92 8.86
C ARG A 78 10.65 -10.71 7.94
N LYS A 79 10.54 -10.92 6.63
CA LYS A 79 11.75 -11.09 5.79
C LYS A 79 12.55 -9.81 5.58
N ASP A 80 11.91 -8.64 5.66
CA ASP A 80 12.58 -7.36 5.41
C ASP A 80 12.63 -6.45 6.65
N CYS A 81 12.12 -6.93 7.80
CA CYS A 81 12.11 -6.15 9.04
C CYS A 81 13.47 -6.08 9.78
N ALA A 82 14.55 -5.83 9.04
CA ALA A 82 15.91 -6.08 9.49
C ALA A 82 16.61 -4.91 10.19
N HIS A 83 15.98 -3.75 10.39
CA HIS A 83 16.60 -2.65 11.14
C HIS A 83 15.81 -2.32 12.41
N ARG A 84 16.20 -2.98 13.50
CA ARG A 84 15.78 -2.62 14.86
C ARG A 84 16.77 -1.64 15.47
N THR A 85 16.48 -0.34 15.44
CA THR A 85 17.18 0.62 16.33
C THR A 85 16.25 1.58 17.08
N SER A 86 14.96 1.65 16.77
CA SER A 86 14.00 2.52 17.47
C SER A 86 12.59 1.92 17.47
N LEU A 87 11.92 1.97 18.62
CA LEU A 87 10.55 1.48 18.87
C LEU A 87 9.45 2.29 18.14
N THR A 88 9.79 3.00 17.06
CA THR A 88 8.89 3.85 16.28
C THR A 88 8.86 3.52 14.81
N ASP A 89 9.82 2.72 14.33
CA ASP A 89 9.93 2.39 12.92
C ASP A 89 9.77 0.88 12.83
N CYS A 90 8.54 0.43 12.55
CA CYS A 90 8.38 -0.87 11.91
C CYS A 90 9.03 -0.76 10.54
N GLN A 91 10.36 -0.79 10.47
CA GLN A 91 11.05 -1.21 9.27
C GLN A 91 10.68 -2.68 9.14
N CYS A 92 9.54 -2.97 8.50
CA CYS A 92 9.51 -3.82 7.31
C CYS A 92 10.23 -3.01 6.20
#